data_AF-A0A0D2P2X8-F1
#
_entry.id   AF-A0A0D2P2X8-F1
#
_cell.length_a   1.000
_cell.length_b   1.000
_cell.length_c   1.000
_cell.angle_alpha   90.00
_cell.angle_beta   90.00
_cell.angle_gamma   90.00
#
_symmetry.space_group_name_H-M   'P 1'
#
loop_
_entity.id
_entity.type
_entity.pdbx_description
1 polymer ?
#
loop_
_entity_poly.entity_id
_entity_poly.type
_entity_poly.pdbx_seq_one_letter_code
_entity_poly.pdbx_strand_id
1 'polypeptide(L)'
;MVVKVTPLCLLYWLLISTWCLMVSTSGMVLIPLTHSLSKTQFTTPHHLLKTTSTRSATRFRHHLHHRHKQVSVPLSPGSDYTLSFTLGSPSSSTISLYLDTGSDLVWLPCSPFECILCESKTPPLSPPLNLSSSATAVPCKSSACSAAHSSLHSSDLCAIARCPLDSIEMSECNSFPCPPFYYAYGDGSLIGRLYKDSLTLPNSLSVQNFTFGCSHTTLGEPVGVAGFGFGRLSLPAQLSSVSPQLEGISVGKRNIPAPENLKRVDRRGSGGMVVDSGTTFTMLPASLYDSVVTEFDHRVSRFYKRANTVEESTGLSPCYFYNKVVAAKVPAITLHFAGNGSSVVLPRKNYFYEFIDGGDGVREKRNVGCLMLMNGGDEEELSGGPGATLGNYQQQGFEVVYDLEKRKVGFARRKCSSLWDSLKN
;
A
#
# COMPACT_ATOMS: atom_id res chain seq x y z
N MET A 1 -33.73 -16.94 -23.05
CA MET A 1 -34.65 -17.86 -22.35
C MET A 1 -35.77 -17.02 -21.79
N VAL A 2 -36.98 -17.24 -22.31
CA VAL A 2 -38.18 -16.44 -22.04
C VAL A 2 -38.82 -16.95 -20.75
N VAL A 3 -39.13 -16.04 -19.83
CA VAL A 3 -40.20 -16.25 -18.84
C VAL A 3 -41.10 -15.02 -18.88
N LYS A 4 -42.38 -15.27 -19.11
CA LYS A 4 -43.44 -14.30 -19.36
C LYS A 4 -44.47 -14.45 -18.24
N VAL A 5 -44.82 -13.37 -17.56
CA VAL A 5 -46.08 -13.23 -16.80
C VAL A 5 -46.60 -11.81 -17.03
N THR A 6 -47.87 -11.67 -17.39
CA THR A 6 -48.60 -10.43 -17.76
C THR A 6 -49.93 -10.38 -16.97
N PRO A 7 -50.78 -9.32 -17.05
CA PRO A 7 -50.67 -8.00 -16.41
C PRO A 7 -51.94 -7.64 -15.59
N LEU A 8 -51.99 -6.48 -14.94
CA LEU A 8 -53.26 -5.77 -14.73
C LEU A 8 -53.06 -4.27 -14.95
N CYS A 9 -53.70 -3.77 -16.01
CA CYS A 9 -53.75 -2.38 -16.43
C CYS A 9 -54.62 -1.54 -15.48
N LEU A 10 -54.29 -0.26 -15.34
CA LEU A 10 -55.26 0.84 -15.50
C LEU A 10 -54.52 2.11 -15.95
N LEU A 11 -55.04 2.69 -17.03
CA LEU A 11 -54.51 3.84 -17.78
C LEU A 11 -54.51 5.12 -16.94
N TYR A 12 -53.51 5.99 -17.16
CA TYR A 12 -53.78 7.34 -17.71
C TYR A 12 -52.52 7.92 -18.37
N TRP A 13 -52.71 8.40 -19.60
CA TRP A 13 -51.73 9.08 -20.45
C TRP A 13 -51.46 10.51 -19.98
N LEU A 14 -50.18 10.92 -20.02
CA LEU A 14 -49.63 12.24 -20.43
C LEU A 14 -48.44 12.62 -19.53
N LEU A 15 -47.22 12.32 -19.99
CA LEU A 15 -46.11 13.26 -20.17
C LEU A 15 -44.86 12.48 -20.56
N ILE A 16 -44.51 12.58 -21.84
CA ILE A 16 -43.22 12.20 -22.38
C ILE A 16 -42.19 13.19 -21.81
N SER A 17 -41.35 12.75 -20.89
CA SER A 17 -39.91 13.08 -20.84
C SER A 17 -39.26 12.36 -19.66
N THR A 18 -37.99 12.03 -19.81
CA THR A 18 -37.13 11.33 -18.85
C THR A 18 -37.28 9.80 -18.82
N TRP A 19 -36.91 9.18 -19.94
CA TRP A 19 -36.03 8.02 -19.86
C TRP A 19 -34.78 8.43 -19.08
N CYS A 20 -34.80 8.31 -17.76
CA CYS A 20 -33.58 8.25 -16.99
C CYS A 20 -33.09 6.81 -17.08
N LEU A 21 -32.38 6.52 -18.17
CA LEU A 21 -31.43 5.43 -18.19
C LEU A 21 -30.49 5.70 -17.01
N MET A 22 -30.67 4.99 -15.90
CA MET A 22 -29.63 4.83 -14.89
C MET A 22 -28.52 4.01 -15.55
N VAL A 23 -27.77 4.65 -16.45
CA VAL A 23 -26.45 4.19 -16.84
C VAL A 23 -25.63 4.35 -15.58
N SER A 24 -25.43 3.24 -14.87
CA SER A 24 -24.37 3.15 -13.87
C SER A 24 -23.06 3.36 -14.62
N THR A 25 -22.61 4.60 -14.73
CA THR A 25 -21.28 4.93 -15.21
C THR A 25 -20.33 4.46 -14.12
N SER A 26 -19.79 3.25 -14.26
CA SER A 26 -18.66 2.79 -13.46
C SER A 26 -17.48 3.72 -13.75
N GLY A 27 -17.34 4.76 -12.94
CA GLY A 27 -16.27 5.74 -13.05
C GLY A 27 -14.98 5.13 -12.51
N MET A 28 -14.01 4.92 -13.39
CA MET A 28 -12.66 4.51 -12.98
C MET A 28 -12.06 5.62 -12.09
N VAL A 29 -11.70 5.28 -10.85
CA VAL A 29 -11.03 6.22 -9.93
C VAL A 29 -9.56 6.30 -10.31
N LEU A 30 -9.20 7.37 -11.01
CA LEU A 30 -7.82 7.69 -11.31
C LEU A 30 -7.32 8.67 -10.24
N ILE A 31 -6.42 8.23 -9.37
CA ILE A 31 -5.70 9.12 -8.44
C ILE A 31 -4.39 9.48 -9.14
N PRO A 32 -4.24 10.70 -9.69
CA PRO A 32 -3.02 11.08 -10.38
C PRO A 32 -1.88 11.20 -9.38
N LEU A 33 -0.91 10.29 -9.46
CA LEU A 33 0.29 10.35 -8.64
C LEU A 33 1.26 11.35 -9.27
N THR A 34 1.63 12.41 -8.53
CA THR A 34 2.56 13.44 -9.03
C THR A 34 3.95 13.22 -8.44
N HIS A 35 4.97 13.01 -9.28
CA HIS A 35 6.35 12.73 -8.89
C HIS A 35 7.12 14.02 -8.55
N SER A 36 7.72 14.15 -7.35
CA SER A 36 8.32 15.43 -6.89
C SER A 36 9.83 15.66 -7.15
N LEU A 37 10.63 14.67 -7.57
CA LEU A 37 12.09 14.88 -7.78
C LEU A 37 12.69 14.22 -9.03
N SER A 38 12.85 14.96 -10.13
CA SER A 38 13.50 14.47 -11.37
C SER A 38 15.03 14.62 -11.43
N LYS A 39 15.74 14.89 -10.32
CA LYS A 39 17.20 15.17 -10.37
C LYS A 39 17.96 14.81 -9.08
N THR A 40 18.38 13.55 -8.89
CA THR A 40 19.51 13.22 -8.00
C THR A 40 20.36 12.08 -8.59
N GLN A 41 21.69 12.27 -8.64
CA GLN A 41 22.66 11.30 -9.16
C GLN A 41 23.17 10.40 -8.01
N PHE A 42 23.07 9.07 -8.17
CA PHE A 42 23.72 8.08 -7.31
C PHE A 42 24.98 7.52 -8.00
N THR A 43 26.04 7.27 -7.24
CA THR A 43 27.38 6.98 -7.77
C THR A 43 27.62 5.53 -8.21
N THR A 44 26.84 4.52 -7.74
CA THR A 44 26.89 3.14 -8.28
C THR A 44 25.56 2.36 -8.13
N PRO A 45 25.19 1.45 -9.08
CA PRO A 45 23.97 0.64 -9.02
C PRO A 45 23.87 -0.32 -7.82
N HIS A 46 25.00 -0.86 -7.35
CA HIS A 46 25.03 -1.77 -6.20
C HIS A 46 24.58 -1.09 -4.91
N HIS A 47 24.99 0.16 -4.69
CA HIS A 47 24.60 0.93 -3.51
C HIS A 47 23.11 1.26 -3.52
N LEU A 48 22.56 1.58 -4.71
CA LEU A 48 21.13 1.80 -4.90
C LEU A 48 20.34 0.53 -4.54
N LEU A 49 20.69 -0.61 -5.15
CA LEU A 49 20.01 -1.89 -4.90
C LEU A 49 20.11 -2.30 -3.43
N LYS A 50 21.30 -2.26 -2.82
CA LYS A 50 21.45 -2.61 -1.40
C LYS A 50 20.57 -1.73 -0.51
N THR A 51 20.54 -0.43 -0.78
CA THR A 51 19.73 0.52 0.00
C THR A 51 18.24 0.27 -0.18
N THR A 52 17.76 0.02 -1.41
CA THR A 52 16.34 -0.25 -1.68
C THR A 52 15.89 -1.63 -1.21
N SER A 53 16.74 -2.67 -1.33
CA SER A 53 16.51 -4.01 -0.77
C SER A 53 16.41 -3.94 0.75
N THR A 54 17.36 -3.26 1.40
CA THR A 54 17.36 -3.11 2.86
C THR A 54 16.14 -2.33 3.31
N ARG A 55 15.76 -1.23 2.63
CA ARG A 55 14.53 -0.49 2.93
C ARG A 55 13.27 -1.33 2.76
N SER A 56 13.19 -2.15 1.71
CA SER A 56 12.05 -3.03 1.45
C SER A 56 11.95 -4.13 2.51
N ALA A 57 13.07 -4.76 2.87
CA ALA A 57 13.13 -5.77 3.93
C ALA A 57 12.86 -5.19 5.32
N THR A 58 13.40 -4.01 5.64
CA THR A 58 13.13 -3.31 6.90
C THR A 58 11.66 -2.95 7.01
N ARG A 59 11.04 -2.41 5.95
CA ARG A 59 9.60 -2.14 5.93
C ARG A 59 8.81 -3.41 6.20
N PHE A 60 9.05 -4.49 5.44
CA PHE A 60 8.33 -5.74 5.63
C PHE A 60 8.52 -6.36 7.03
N ARG A 61 9.76 -6.43 7.54
CA ARG A 61 10.06 -7.02 8.87
C ARG A 61 9.54 -6.18 10.03
N HIS A 62 9.40 -4.86 9.85
CA HIS A 62 8.80 -4.00 10.87
C HIS A 62 7.32 -4.35 11.09
N HIS A 63 6.63 -4.85 10.08
CA HIS A 63 5.23 -5.32 10.17
C HIS A 63 5.08 -6.70 10.85
N LEU A 64 6.15 -7.50 10.93
CA LEU A 64 6.17 -8.84 11.54
C LEU A 64 6.32 -8.82 13.07
N HIS A 65 7.11 -7.88 13.61
CA HIS A 65 7.43 -7.85 15.04
C HIS A 65 6.76 -6.68 15.77
N HIS A 66 5.47 -6.84 16.08
CA HIS A 66 4.75 -5.94 16.99
C HIS A 66 5.18 -6.06 18.47
N ARG A 67 6.25 -6.80 18.80
CA ARG A 67 6.85 -6.76 20.13
C ARG A 67 8.11 -5.89 20.14
N HIS A 68 7.91 -4.65 20.56
CA HIS A 68 8.93 -3.69 20.98
C HIS A 68 9.94 -3.23 19.92
N LYS A 69 9.59 -2.14 19.22
CA LYS A 69 10.39 -0.89 19.02
C LYS A 69 9.92 -0.16 17.75
N GLN A 70 9.19 0.93 17.93
CA GLN A 70 9.00 1.95 16.89
C GLN A 70 10.39 2.48 16.48
N VAL A 71 10.80 2.28 15.22
CA VAL A 71 12.06 2.83 14.67
C VAL A 71 11.90 3.17 13.18
N SER A 72 11.78 4.48 12.94
CA SER A 72 12.49 5.29 11.95
C SER A 72 12.78 4.73 10.55
N VAL A 73 11.91 5.06 9.59
CA VAL A 73 12.30 5.14 8.16
C VAL A 73 12.66 6.61 7.86
N PRO A 74 13.83 6.91 7.30
CA PRO A 74 14.12 8.27 6.83
C PRO A 74 13.24 8.58 5.63
N LEU A 75 12.46 9.67 5.71
CA LEU A 75 11.89 10.31 4.52
C LEU A 75 13.07 10.84 3.70
N SER A 76 13.54 10.04 2.76
CA SER A 76 14.56 10.48 1.82
C SER A 76 13.85 11.26 0.73
N PRO A 77 14.32 12.45 0.36
CA PRO A 77 13.87 13.10 -0.87
C PRO A 77 14.13 12.14 -2.03
N GLY A 78 13.06 11.57 -2.60
CA GLY A 78 13.16 10.54 -3.64
C GLY A 78 12.02 9.50 -3.68
N SER A 79 10.87 9.73 -3.03
CA SER A 79 9.72 8.80 -2.99
C SER A 79 8.38 9.48 -3.27
N ASP A 80 8.40 10.59 -3.99
CA ASP A 80 7.42 11.64 -3.76
C ASP A 80 6.21 11.49 -4.68
N TYR A 81 5.23 10.71 -4.23
CA TYR A 81 3.88 10.75 -4.78
C TYR A 81 2.94 11.37 -3.75
N THR A 82 2.16 12.36 -4.17
CA THR A 82 1.08 12.94 -3.36
C THR A 82 -0.27 12.46 -3.84
N LEU A 83 -1.24 12.45 -2.94
CA LEU A 83 -2.63 12.17 -3.25
C LEU A 83 -3.53 13.17 -2.54
N SER A 84 -4.60 13.56 -3.21
CA SER A 84 -5.56 14.53 -2.72
C SER A 84 -6.94 13.90 -2.57
N PHE A 85 -7.58 14.18 -1.44
CA PHE A 85 -8.94 13.78 -1.16
C PHE A 85 -9.63 14.82 -0.29
N THR A 86 -10.94 14.71 -0.17
CA THR A 86 -11.77 15.64 0.58
C THR A 86 -12.18 14.99 1.90
N LEU A 87 -11.96 15.65 3.02
CA LEU A 87 -12.43 15.20 4.34
C LEU A 87 -13.53 16.11 4.88
N GLY A 88 -14.54 15.51 5.49
CA GLY A 88 -15.62 16.20 6.19
C GLY A 88 -16.88 16.45 5.35
N SER A 89 -17.99 16.64 6.07
CA SER A 89 -19.29 17.07 5.54
C SER A 89 -20.03 17.93 6.56
N PRO A 90 -20.67 19.06 6.22
CA PRO A 90 -20.80 19.68 4.89
C PRO A 90 -19.64 20.62 4.52
N SER A 91 -18.77 20.98 5.48
CA SER A 91 -17.57 21.80 5.27
C SER A 91 -16.38 20.92 4.87
N SER A 92 -16.45 20.38 3.67
CA SER A 92 -15.42 19.52 3.08
C SER A 92 -14.13 20.30 2.78
N SER A 93 -12.99 19.85 3.31
CA SER A 93 -11.66 20.41 2.99
C SER A 93 -10.85 19.44 2.13
N THR A 94 -10.33 19.92 1.01
CA THR A 94 -9.38 19.14 0.19
C THR A 94 -8.02 19.12 0.88
N ILE A 95 -7.48 17.94 1.10
CA ILE A 95 -6.19 17.71 1.75
C ILE A 95 -5.32 16.92 0.80
N SER A 96 -4.08 17.38 0.64
CA SER A 96 -3.04 16.67 -0.09
C SER A 96 -2.01 16.11 0.88
N LEU A 97 -1.83 14.79 0.84
CA LEU A 97 -0.91 14.08 1.72
C LEU A 97 0.18 13.39 0.91
N TYR A 98 1.34 13.19 1.53
CA TYR A 98 2.38 12.35 0.97
C TYR A 98 1.99 10.87 1.11
N LEU A 99 2.13 10.12 0.03
CA LEU A 99 2.01 8.68 0.08
C LEU A 99 3.25 8.12 0.79
N ASP A 100 3.03 7.46 1.93
CA ASP A 100 4.09 6.75 2.64
C ASP A 100 3.69 5.32 2.91
N THR A 101 4.44 4.39 2.36
CA THR A 101 4.14 2.97 2.50
C THR A 101 4.80 2.32 3.69
N GLY A 102 5.65 3.06 4.42
CA GLY A 102 6.10 2.68 5.76
C GLY A 102 5.13 3.10 6.87
N SER A 103 4.07 3.85 6.53
CA SER A 103 3.08 4.32 7.51
C SER A 103 1.82 3.45 7.53
N ASP A 104 1.47 2.96 8.72
CA ASP A 104 0.32 2.10 8.97
C ASP A 104 -0.98 2.87 9.28
N LEU A 105 -0.93 4.19 9.12
CA LEU A 105 -1.93 5.16 9.53
C LEU A 105 -1.97 6.31 8.53
N VAL A 106 -3.17 6.78 8.19
CA VAL A 106 -3.36 8.11 7.60
C VAL A 106 -3.42 9.15 8.72
N TRP A 107 -2.54 10.14 8.69
CA TRP A 107 -2.59 11.26 9.62
C TRP A 107 -2.33 12.59 8.93
N LEU A 108 -2.80 13.67 9.56
CA LEU A 108 -2.70 15.01 9.02
C LEU A 108 -2.52 16.07 10.12
N PRO A 109 -1.82 17.20 9.83
CA PRO A 109 -1.78 18.37 10.68
C PRO A 109 -3.18 18.95 10.90
N CYS A 110 -3.53 19.23 12.15
CA CYS A 110 -4.80 19.83 12.54
C CYS A 110 -4.59 21.17 13.23
N SER A 111 -5.51 22.10 13.00
CA SER A 111 -5.51 23.43 13.62
C SER A 111 -6.10 23.37 15.03
N PRO A 112 -5.48 24.01 16.04
CA PRO A 112 -4.21 24.75 15.98
C PRO A 112 -3.01 23.81 15.84
N PHE A 113 -2.01 24.20 15.03
CA PHE A 113 -0.86 23.36 14.70
C PHE A 113 0.47 23.99 15.12
N GLU A 114 1.32 23.19 15.77
CA GLU A 114 2.68 23.54 16.17
C GLU A 114 3.68 22.52 15.61
N CYS A 115 4.75 23.01 14.99
CA CYS A 115 5.82 22.18 14.44
C CYS A 115 7.17 22.63 15.02
N ILE A 116 7.75 21.78 15.87
CA ILE A 116 9.00 22.04 16.58
C ILE A 116 10.16 21.57 15.68
N LEU A 117 11.21 22.38 15.48
CA LEU A 117 12.37 22.06 14.61
C LEU A 117 12.04 21.85 13.11
N CYS A 118 11.05 22.57 12.57
CA CYS A 118 10.62 22.42 11.16
C CYS A 118 11.08 23.56 10.24
N GLU A 119 11.90 24.49 10.75
CA GLU A 119 12.27 25.76 10.12
C GLU A 119 13.00 25.62 8.77
N SER A 120 13.67 24.49 8.55
CA SER A 120 14.41 24.18 7.32
C SER A 120 13.71 23.19 6.39
N LYS A 121 12.50 22.73 6.74
CA LYS A 121 11.74 21.75 5.96
C LYS A 121 10.73 22.42 5.02
N THR A 122 10.33 21.69 3.98
CA THR A 122 9.32 22.15 3.03
C THR A 122 7.98 22.41 3.72
N PRO A 123 7.29 23.52 3.38
CA PRO A 123 5.98 23.80 3.96
C PRO A 123 4.95 22.73 3.54
N PRO A 124 3.92 22.48 4.37
CA PRO A 124 2.88 21.51 4.05
C PRO A 124 2.09 21.90 2.80
N LEU A 125 1.72 20.90 1.99
CA LEU A 125 0.92 21.06 0.76
C LEU A 125 -0.50 21.57 1.01
N SER A 126 -0.99 21.47 2.23
CA SER A 126 -2.33 21.89 2.63
C SER A 126 -2.25 22.53 4.00
N PRO A 127 -3.05 23.58 4.27
CA PRO A 127 -3.10 24.17 5.61
C PRO A 127 -3.58 23.12 6.62
N PRO A 128 -3.20 23.25 7.90
CA PRO A 128 -3.70 22.37 8.96
C PRO A 128 -5.23 22.33 8.98
N LEU A 129 -5.79 21.12 9.07
CA LEU A 129 -7.22 20.89 8.98
C LEU A 129 -7.94 21.44 10.21
N ASN A 130 -9.01 22.20 9.99
CA ASN A 130 -10.03 22.41 11.03
C ASN A 130 -10.99 21.22 10.96
N LEU A 131 -11.12 20.47 12.05
CA LEU A 131 -12.01 19.31 12.12
C LEU A 131 -13.44 19.73 11.75
N SER A 132 -14.08 18.91 10.91
CA SER A 132 -15.48 19.14 10.53
C SER A 132 -16.39 18.95 11.74
N SER A 133 -17.57 19.56 11.70
CA SER A 133 -18.62 19.31 12.70
C SER A 133 -19.16 17.87 12.68
N SER A 134 -18.95 17.14 11.59
CA SER A 134 -19.27 15.71 11.47
C SER A 134 -18.17 14.78 11.98
N ALA A 135 -16.98 15.30 12.29
CA ALA A 135 -15.89 14.49 12.83
C ALA A 135 -16.22 14.00 14.24
N THR A 136 -16.06 12.71 14.49
CA THR A 136 -16.31 12.08 15.79
C THR A 136 -15.03 11.45 16.35
N ALA A 137 -14.79 11.59 17.65
CA ALA A 137 -13.64 10.95 18.28
C ALA A 137 -13.80 9.42 18.28
N VAL A 138 -12.72 8.69 17.98
CA VAL A 138 -12.74 7.22 18.05
C VAL A 138 -12.80 6.78 19.51
N PRO A 139 -13.71 5.89 19.93
CA PRO A 139 -13.77 5.41 21.31
C PRO A 139 -12.54 4.58 21.72
N CYS A 140 -12.17 4.62 23.00
CA CYS A 140 -11.04 3.85 23.57
C CYS A 140 -11.15 2.34 23.33
N LYS A 141 -12.38 1.81 23.33
CA LYS A 141 -12.64 0.37 23.12
C LYS A 141 -12.59 -0.07 21.65
N SER A 142 -12.45 0.89 20.72
CA SER A 142 -12.42 0.62 19.29
C SER A 142 -11.19 -0.19 18.91
N SER A 143 -11.35 -1.14 17.99
CA SER A 143 -10.21 -1.85 17.39
C SER A 143 -9.25 -0.91 16.66
N ALA A 144 -9.74 0.23 16.17
CA ALA A 144 -8.91 1.29 15.61
C ALA A 144 -8.01 1.94 16.66
N CYS A 145 -8.52 2.14 17.89
CA CYS A 145 -7.71 2.65 18.99
C CYS A 145 -6.61 1.65 19.37
N SER A 146 -6.97 0.38 19.51
CA SER A 146 -6.00 -0.70 19.72
C SER A 146 -4.92 -0.72 18.63
N ALA A 147 -5.29 -0.59 17.34
CA ALA A 147 -4.33 -0.56 16.24
C ALA A 147 -3.34 0.61 16.32
N ALA A 148 -3.78 1.82 16.66
CA ALA A 148 -2.88 2.97 16.84
C ALA A 148 -1.95 2.83 18.05
N HIS A 149 -2.32 2.01 19.03
CA HIS A 149 -1.58 1.75 20.26
C HIS A 149 -0.87 0.39 20.23
N SER A 150 -0.30 0.01 19.09
CA SER A 150 0.47 -1.25 18.93
C SER A 150 -0.29 -2.51 19.39
N SER A 151 -1.59 -2.54 19.11
CA SER A 151 -2.51 -3.63 19.47
C SER A 151 -2.67 -3.86 20.99
N LEU A 152 -2.49 -2.83 21.81
CA LEU A 152 -2.82 -2.87 23.25
C LEU A 152 -4.30 -3.23 23.46
N HIS A 153 -4.58 -3.87 24.61
CA HIS A 153 -5.94 -4.28 24.96
C HIS A 153 -6.86 -3.08 25.19
N SER A 154 -8.10 -3.19 24.73
CA SER A 154 -9.10 -2.13 24.84
C SER A 154 -9.40 -1.72 26.28
N SER A 155 -9.31 -2.65 27.24
CA SER A 155 -9.49 -2.37 28.67
C SER A 155 -8.44 -1.40 29.19
N ASP A 156 -7.16 -1.64 28.85
CA ASP A 156 -6.04 -0.79 29.26
C ASP A 156 -6.17 0.60 28.64
N LEU A 157 -6.53 0.67 27.36
CA LEU A 157 -6.76 1.92 26.65
C LEU A 157 -7.93 2.71 27.24
N CYS A 158 -8.99 2.03 27.67
CA CYS A 158 -10.11 2.68 28.34
C CYS A 158 -9.78 3.11 29.78
N ALA A 159 -8.91 2.38 30.49
CA ALA A 159 -8.37 2.83 31.77
C ALA A 159 -7.52 4.10 31.61
N ILE A 160 -6.65 4.15 30.58
CA ILE A 160 -5.87 5.35 30.22
C ILE A 160 -6.81 6.52 29.86
N ALA A 161 -7.91 6.24 29.15
CA ALA A 161 -8.96 7.20 28.83
C ALA A 161 -9.82 7.62 30.03
N ARG A 162 -9.54 7.09 31.24
CA ARG A 162 -10.27 7.34 32.49
C ARG A 162 -11.74 6.93 32.44
N CYS A 163 -12.04 5.86 31.71
CA CYS A 163 -13.34 5.21 31.81
C CYS A 163 -13.48 4.56 33.21
N PRO A 164 -14.62 4.73 33.90
CA PRO A 164 -14.88 4.07 35.18
C PRO A 164 -14.73 2.55 35.12
N LEU A 165 -14.26 1.93 36.20
CA LEU A 165 -13.96 0.49 36.25
C LEU A 165 -15.20 -0.37 35.93
N ASP A 166 -16.35 -0.02 36.50
CA ASP A 166 -17.63 -0.67 36.24
C ASP A 166 -18.01 -0.60 34.74
N SER A 167 -17.79 0.55 34.10
CA SER A 167 -18.02 0.72 32.66
C SER A 167 -17.02 -0.07 31.80
N ILE A 168 -15.77 -0.26 32.25
CA ILE A 168 -14.78 -1.10 31.57
C ILE A 168 -15.21 -2.57 31.62
N GLU A 169 -15.58 -3.06 32.80
CA GLU A 169 -16.07 -4.44 33.01
C GLU A 169 -17.32 -4.73 32.17
N MET A 170 -18.25 -3.76 32.09
CA MET A 170 -19.46 -3.86 31.27
C MET A 170 -19.23 -3.55 29.77
N SER A 171 -18.01 -3.19 29.35
CA SER A 171 -17.70 -2.79 27.97
C SER A 171 -18.49 -1.56 27.46
N GLU A 172 -18.84 -0.62 28.33
CA GLU A 172 -19.69 0.56 28.07
C GLU A 172 -18.91 1.87 27.85
N CYS A 173 -17.60 1.81 27.55
CA CYS A 173 -16.76 3.00 27.37
C CYS A 173 -16.89 3.72 26.00
N ASN A 174 -18.09 3.74 25.39
CA ASN A 174 -18.28 4.35 24.05
C ASN A 174 -18.09 5.88 24.05
N SER A 175 -18.41 6.54 25.16
CA SER A 175 -18.28 7.99 25.33
C SER A 175 -16.85 8.45 25.60
N PHE A 176 -15.93 7.52 25.90
CA PHE A 176 -14.55 7.85 26.25
C PHE A 176 -13.66 7.77 25.00
N PRO A 177 -13.02 8.88 24.60
CA PRO A 177 -12.20 8.90 23.39
C PRO A 177 -10.91 8.09 23.58
N CYS A 178 -10.38 7.61 22.46
CA CYS A 178 -9.08 6.97 22.39
C CYS A 178 -8.01 7.93 22.92
N PRO A 179 -7.12 7.48 23.82
CA PRO A 179 -6.05 8.33 24.32
C PRO A 179 -5.10 8.75 23.19
N PRO A 180 -4.40 9.90 23.33
CA PRO A 180 -3.42 10.35 22.35
C PRO A 180 -2.35 9.29 22.12
N PHE A 181 -1.90 9.14 20.87
CA PHE A 181 -0.85 8.20 20.50
C PHE A 181 0.38 8.96 19.99
N TYR A 182 1.55 8.36 20.20
CA TYR A 182 2.82 8.84 19.67
C TYR A 182 3.19 8.03 18.41
N TYR A 183 3.61 8.73 17.36
CA TYR A 183 4.05 8.11 16.12
C TYR A 183 5.35 8.76 15.65
N ALA A 184 6.36 7.94 15.34
CA ALA A 184 7.70 8.40 15.02
C ALA A 184 8.16 8.00 13.62
N TYR A 185 8.85 8.94 12.98
CA TYR A 185 9.56 8.81 11.73
C TYR A 185 11.07 8.85 11.97
N GLY A 186 11.88 8.64 10.92
CA GLY A 186 13.33 8.75 11.05
C GLY A 186 13.82 10.18 11.26
N ASP A 187 13.03 11.14 10.80
CA ASP A 187 13.35 12.55 10.71
C ASP A 187 12.34 13.45 11.42
N GLY A 188 11.43 12.84 12.20
CA GLY A 188 10.44 13.56 12.99
C GLY A 188 9.51 12.65 13.78
N SER A 189 8.52 13.22 14.45
CA SER A 189 7.48 12.50 15.18
C SER A 189 6.27 13.38 15.46
N LEU A 190 5.19 12.78 15.93
CA LEU A 190 3.92 13.46 16.20
C LEU A 190 3.19 12.87 17.41
N ILE A 191 2.31 13.69 17.98
CA ILE A 191 1.27 13.25 18.91
C ILE A 191 -0.09 13.45 18.24
N GLY A 192 -0.79 12.35 18.02
CA GLY A 192 -2.06 12.31 17.31
C GLY A 192 -3.24 11.93 18.19
N ARG A 193 -4.44 12.37 17.79
CA ARG A 193 -5.72 11.85 18.28
C ARG A 193 -6.49 11.23 17.13
N LEU A 194 -7.20 10.13 17.39
CA LEU A 194 -7.98 9.44 16.36
C LEU A 194 -9.39 10.02 16.21
N TYR A 195 -9.75 10.33 14.98
CA TYR A 195 -11.10 10.76 14.59
C TYR A 195 -11.65 9.90 13.46
N LYS A 196 -12.97 9.91 13.34
CA LYS A 196 -13.74 9.36 12.23
C LYS A 196 -14.51 10.46 11.53
N ASP A 197 -14.45 10.47 10.21
CA ASP A 197 -15.24 11.38 9.39
C ASP A 197 -15.55 10.72 8.03
N SER A 198 -16.28 11.45 7.20
CA SER A 198 -16.52 11.15 5.80
C SER A 198 -15.31 11.54 4.94
N LEU A 199 -14.84 10.59 4.14
CA LEU A 199 -13.78 10.78 3.16
C LEU A 199 -14.40 10.73 1.76
N THR A 200 -14.30 11.81 1.00
CA THR A 200 -14.76 11.87 -0.40
C THR A 200 -13.56 11.89 -1.34
N LEU A 201 -13.47 10.88 -2.22
CA LEU A 201 -12.48 10.83 -3.29
C LEU A 201 -12.92 11.71 -4.48
N PRO A 202 -11.99 12.15 -5.36
CA PRO A 202 -12.30 13.06 -6.48
C PRO A 202 -13.47 12.66 -7.39
N ASN A 203 -13.83 11.36 -7.46
CA ASN A 203 -14.97 10.86 -8.22
C ASN A 203 -16.30 10.85 -7.44
N SER A 204 -16.42 11.65 -6.37
CA SER A 204 -17.60 11.71 -5.49
C SER A 204 -17.92 10.42 -4.72
N LEU A 205 -16.98 9.48 -4.64
CA LEU A 205 -17.13 8.32 -3.76
C LEU A 205 -16.88 8.74 -2.31
N SER A 206 -17.88 8.56 -1.46
CA SER A 206 -17.81 8.87 -0.04
C SER A 206 -17.66 7.59 0.80
N VAL A 207 -16.55 7.49 1.53
CA VAL A 207 -16.29 6.47 2.55
C VAL A 207 -16.69 7.07 3.90
N GLN A 208 -17.71 6.49 4.52
CA GLN A 208 -18.14 6.91 5.85
C GLN A 208 -17.28 6.27 6.94
N ASN A 209 -17.15 6.95 8.08
CA ASN A 209 -16.37 6.49 9.23
C ASN A 209 -14.88 6.21 8.91
N PHE A 210 -14.32 6.93 7.95
CA PHE A 210 -12.89 6.88 7.65
C PHE A 210 -12.11 7.39 8.87
N THR A 211 -11.20 6.57 9.38
CA THR A 211 -10.43 6.84 10.59
C THR A 211 -9.08 7.45 10.25
N PHE A 212 -8.71 8.54 10.91
CA PHE A 212 -7.42 9.19 10.69
C PHE A 212 -6.85 9.78 11.98
N GLY A 213 -5.54 9.98 11.97
CA GLY A 213 -4.81 10.68 13.01
C GLY A 213 -4.83 12.19 12.77
N CYS A 214 -5.19 12.94 13.80
CA CYS A 214 -5.18 14.40 13.79
C CYS A 214 -4.09 14.87 14.75
N SER A 215 -3.04 15.50 14.21
CA SER A 215 -1.88 15.94 14.98
C SER A 215 -1.89 17.45 15.15
N HIS A 216 -1.87 17.91 16.40
CA HIS A 216 -1.71 19.34 16.72
C HIS A 216 -0.25 19.72 16.96
N THR A 217 0.62 18.74 17.24
CA THR A 217 2.02 18.99 17.58
C THR A 217 2.90 17.94 16.92
N THR A 218 3.91 18.41 16.20
CA THR A 218 4.92 17.58 15.53
C THR A 218 6.31 18.07 15.88
N LEU A 219 7.29 17.17 15.78
CA LEU A 219 8.70 17.46 15.93
C LEU A 219 9.38 17.06 14.63
N GLY A 220 10.00 18.00 13.93
CA GLY A 220 10.69 17.76 12.68
C GLY A 220 9.79 17.28 11.54
N GLU A 221 8.47 17.18 11.68
CA GLU A 221 7.60 16.61 10.63
C GLU A 221 6.41 17.54 10.29
N PRO A 222 6.58 18.50 9.37
CA PRO A 222 5.52 19.47 9.07
C PRO A 222 4.44 18.94 8.12
N VAL A 223 4.62 17.78 7.48
CA VAL A 223 3.74 17.31 6.41
C VAL A 223 2.84 16.16 6.86
N GLY A 224 1.60 16.13 6.35
CA GLY A 224 0.69 15.01 6.58
C GLY A 224 0.97 13.82 5.65
N VAL A 225 0.61 12.63 6.12
CA VAL A 225 0.96 11.37 5.48
C VAL A 225 -0.28 10.50 5.28
N ALA A 226 -0.47 10.05 4.04
CA ALA A 226 -1.36 8.96 3.71
C ALA A 226 -0.57 7.65 3.82
N GLY A 227 -0.78 6.94 4.93
CA GLY A 227 -0.18 5.63 5.15
C GLY A 227 -0.69 4.59 4.17
N PHE A 228 0.22 3.84 3.55
CA PHE A 228 -0.04 2.72 2.65
C PHE A 228 0.57 1.40 3.18
N GLY A 229 0.95 1.39 4.45
CA GLY A 229 1.47 0.23 5.15
C GLY A 229 0.40 -0.82 5.47
N PHE A 230 0.82 -1.82 6.24
CA PHE A 230 0.14 -3.09 6.54
C PHE A 230 -0.87 -2.95 7.67
N GLY A 231 -0.85 -1.83 8.39
CA GLY A 231 -1.77 -1.56 9.49
C GLY A 231 -3.19 -1.23 9.05
N ARG A 232 -4.15 -1.55 9.91
CA ARG A 232 -5.60 -1.40 9.64
C ARG A 232 -6.07 0.04 9.48
N LEU A 233 -5.22 1.01 9.83
CA LEU A 233 -5.49 2.44 9.70
C LEU A 233 -4.84 3.03 8.44
N SER A 234 -4.18 2.22 7.61
CA SER A 234 -3.66 2.68 6.32
C SER A 234 -4.79 2.98 5.35
N LEU A 235 -4.54 3.84 4.37
CA LEU A 235 -5.51 4.22 3.35
C LEU A 235 -6.00 2.98 2.59
N PRO A 236 -5.14 2.08 2.07
CA PRO A 236 -5.60 0.86 1.43
C PRO A 236 -6.38 -0.05 2.37
N ALA A 237 -5.96 -0.19 3.64
CA ALA A 237 -6.66 -1.02 4.64
C ALA A 237 -8.09 -0.53 4.91
N GLN A 238 -8.29 0.78 5.01
CA GLN A 238 -9.63 1.33 5.23
C GLN A 238 -10.49 1.33 3.96
N LEU A 239 -9.84 1.22 2.79
CA LEU A 239 -10.46 0.94 1.51
C LEU A 239 -10.53 -0.58 1.20
N SER A 240 -10.01 -1.46 2.08
CA SER A 240 -9.60 -2.85 1.79
C SER A 240 -10.73 -3.86 1.66
N SER A 241 -11.96 -3.40 1.56
CA SER A 241 -12.98 -4.24 0.92
C SER A 241 -12.55 -4.72 -0.47
N VAL A 242 -11.43 -4.22 -1.02
CA VAL A 242 -10.98 -4.33 -2.41
C VAL A 242 -9.63 -5.06 -2.60
N SER A 243 -8.90 -5.46 -1.54
CA SER A 243 -7.53 -6.02 -1.68
C SER A 243 -7.45 -7.22 -2.65
N PRO A 244 -6.41 -7.30 -3.52
CA PRO A 244 -6.23 -8.43 -4.41
C PRO A 244 -5.94 -9.71 -3.61
N GLN A 245 -6.64 -10.77 -3.97
CA GLN A 245 -6.42 -12.11 -3.43
C GLN A 245 -5.50 -12.85 -4.39
N LEU A 246 -4.33 -13.27 -3.94
CA LEU A 246 -3.38 -14.00 -4.77
C LEU A 246 -3.66 -15.51 -4.64
N GLU A 247 -3.95 -16.17 -5.75
CA GLU A 247 -4.19 -17.61 -5.81
C GLU A 247 -2.92 -18.41 -6.09
N GLY A 248 -1.95 -17.81 -6.78
CA GLY A 248 -0.67 -18.44 -7.09
C GLY A 248 0.21 -17.62 -8.01
N ILE A 249 1.41 -18.14 -8.28
CA ILE A 249 2.39 -17.54 -9.18
C ILE A 249 2.87 -18.62 -10.15
N SER A 250 2.81 -18.35 -11.45
CA SER A 250 3.43 -19.21 -12.45
C SER A 250 4.83 -18.74 -12.80
N VAL A 251 5.77 -19.68 -12.82
CA VAL A 251 7.12 -19.50 -13.37
C VAL A 251 7.24 -20.36 -14.64
N GLY A 252 7.24 -19.70 -15.79
CA GLY A 252 7.10 -20.34 -17.09
C GLY A 252 5.77 -21.08 -17.22
N LYS A 253 5.81 -22.42 -17.18
CA LYS A 253 4.62 -23.29 -17.27
C LYS A 253 4.22 -23.90 -15.93
N ARG A 254 5.02 -23.72 -14.88
CA ARG A 254 4.77 -24.33 -13.57
C ARG A 254 4.00 -23.33 -12.72
N ASN A 255 2.79 -23.70 -12.29
CA ASN A 255 2.03 -22.93 -11.32
C ASN A 255 2.41 -23.33 -9.89
N ILE A 256 2.62 -22.34 -9.03
CA ILE A 256 2.94 -22.50 -7.61
C ILE A 256 1.78 -21.88 -6.82
N PRO A 257 1.00 -22.68 -6.08
CA PRO A 257 -0.17 -22.18 -5.36
C PRO A 257 0.26 -21.27 -4.21
N ALA A 258 -0.51 -20.21 -3.98
CA ALA A 258 -0.33 -19.33 -2.83
C ALA A 258 -0.87 -20.00 -1.54
N PRO A 259 -0.32 -19.66 -0.36
CA PRO A 259 -0.87 -20.06 0.93
C PRO A 259 -2.23 -19.42 1.20
N GLU A 260 -3.02 -19.99 2.11
CA GLU A 260 -4.41 -19.58 2.36
C GLU A 260 -4.54 -18.14 2.87
N ASN A 261 -3.55 -17.66 3.63
CA ASN A 261 -3.51 -16.28 4.11
C ASN A 261 -3.44 -15.25 2.97
N LEU A 262 -3.00 -15.60 1.76
CA LEU A 262 -3.00 -14.69 0.60
C LEU A 262 -4.29 -14.73 -0.22
N LYS A 263 -5.11 -15.77 -0.03
CA LYS A 263 -6.35 -15.95 -0.79
C LYS A 263 -7.52 -15.23 -0.15
N ARG A 264 -7.42 -14.84 1.12
CA ARG A 264 -8.53 -14.25 1.88
C ARG A 264 -8.03 -13.16 2.80
N VAL A 265 -8.90 -12.16 3.03
CA VAL A 265 -8.74 -11.18 4.09
C VAL A 265 -9.74 -11.54 5.20
N ASP A 266 -9.26 -11.68 6.43
CA ASP A 266 -10.11 -12.01 7.57
C ASP A 266 -10.97 -10.81 8.02
N ARG A 267 -11.90 -11.03 8.96
CA ARG A 267 -12.76 -9.95 9.51
C ARG A 267 -11.99 -8.82 10.19
N ARG A 268 -10.73 -9.07 10.52
CA ARG A 268 -9.82 -8.15 11.16
C ARG A 268 -8.99 -7.37 10.14
N GLY A 269 -9.11 -7.64 8.84
CA GLY A 269 -8.34 -6.97 7.78
C GLY A 269 -6.95 -7.56 7.56
N SER A 270 -6.69 -8.78 8.04
CA SER A 270 -5.40 -9.48 7.89
C SER A 270 -5.46 -10.51 6.77
N GLY A 271 -4.34 -10.75 6.10
CA GLY A 271 -4.25 -11.59 4.91
C GLY A 271 -4.43 -10.82 3.61
N GLY A 272 -4.50 -11.55 2.49
CA GLY A 272 -4.47 -11.00 1.15
C GLY A 272 -3.11 -10.43 0.74
N MET A 273 -3.08 -9.80 -0.43
CA MET A 273 -1.95 -9.04 -0.94
C MET A 273 -2.30 -7.55 -0.93
N VAL A 274 -1.37 -6.69 -0.55
CA VAL A 274 -1.52 -5.24 -0.69
C VAL A 274 -0.70 -4.75 -1.89
N VAL A 275 -1.19 -3.72 -2.58
CA VAL A 275 -0.43 -3.04 -3.63
C VAL A 275 0.24 -1.83 -3.02
N ASP A 276 1.57 -1.84 -3.04
CA ASP A 276 2.40 -0.88 -2.32
C ASP A 276 3.46 -0.32 -3.28
N SER A 277 3.26 0.92 -3.71
CA SER A 277 4.15 1.61 -4.64
C SER A 277 5.44 2.13 -4.00
N GLY A 278 5.54 2.17 -2.66
CA GLY A 278 6.75 2.62 -1.98
C GLY A 278 7.69 1.47 -1.68
N THR A 279 7.20 0.26 -1.43
CA THR A 279 8.04 -0.94 -1.35
C THR A 279 8.61 -1.24 -2.74
N THR A 280 9.94 -1.33 -2.85
CA THR A 280 10.61 -1.40 -4.16
C THR A 280 10.33 -2.74 -4.85
N PHE A 281 10.48 -3.83 -4.11
CA PHE A 281 10.35 -5.21 -4.60
C PHE A 281 9.15 -5.91 -3.97
N THR A 282 8.50 -6.80 -4.72
CA THR A 282 7.41 -7.61 -4.17
C THR A 282 7.95 -8.52 -3.05
N MET A 283 7.27 -8.49 -1.90
CA MET A 283 7.58 -9.31 -0.73
C MET A 283 6.57 -10.45 -0.64
N LEU A 284 7.05 -11.69 -0.52
CA LEU A 284 6.21 -12.89 -0.44
C LEU A 284 6.49 -13.63 0.86
N PRO A 285 5.51 -14.36 1.45
CA PRO A 285 5.77 -15.28 2.55
C PRO A 285 6.90 -16.24 2.20
N ALA A 286 7.72 -16.61 3.19
CA ALA A 286 8.92 -17.43 2.98
C ALA A 286 8.62 -18.69 2.16
N SER A 287 7.55 -19.42 2.51
CA SER A 287 7.11 -20.64 1.84
C SER A 287 6.90 -20.47 0.32
N LEU A 288 6.21 -19.39 -0.06
CA LEU A 288 5.89 -19.07 -1.45
C LEU A 288 7.11 -18.50 -2.17
N TYR A 289 7.87 -17.62 -1.51
CA TYR A 289 9.12 -17.06 -2.04
C TYR A 289 10.10 -18.17 -2.41
N ASP A 290 10.38 -19.10 -1.49
CA ASP A 290 11.36 -20.17 -1.68
C ASP A 290 10.94 -21.10 -2.82
N SER A 291 9.64 -21.40 -2.91
CA SER A 291 9.07 -22.20 -4.01
C SER A 291 9.25 -21.51 -5.36
N VAL A 292 8.98 -20.21 -5.45
CA VAL A 292 9.14 -19.40 -6.68
C VAL A 292 10.60 -19.30 -7.08
N VAL A 293 11.49 -19.01 -6.12
CA VAL A 293 12.94 -18.92 -6.35
C VAL A 293 13.50 -20.26 -6.83
N THR A 294 13.10 -21.36 -6.21
CA THR A 294 13.57 -22.70 -6.58
C THR A 294 13.21 -23.06 -8.01
N GLU A 295 11.95 -22.84 -8.42
CA GLU A 295 11.53 -23.11 -9.80
C GLU A 295 12.16 -22.14 -10.80
N PHE A 296 12.36 -20.87 -10.41
CA PHE A 296 13.06 -19.89 -11.24
C PHE A 296 14.52 -20.32 -11.48
N ASP A 297 15.24 -20.68 -10.42
CA ASP A 297 16.63 -21.14 -10.48
C ASP A 297 16.77 -22.43 -11.29
N HIS A 298 15.88 -23.41 -11.09
CA HIS A 298 15.87 -24.66 -11.86
C HIS A 298 15.77 -24.43 -13.38
N ARG A 299 15.13 -23.35 -13.82
CA ARG A 299 15.01 -22.97 -15.25
C ARG A 299 16.21 -22.17 -15.75
N VAL A 300 16.75 -21.26 -14.93
CA VAL A 300 17.74 -20.26 -15.34
C VAL A 300 19.18 -20.76 -15.17
N SER A 301 19.48 -21.53 -14.11
CA SER A 301 20.82 -22.09 -13.82
C SER A 301 21.36 -23.01 -14.92
N ARG A 302 20.47 -23.57 -15.75
CA ARG A 302 20.84 -24.39 -16.93
C ARG A 302 21.59 -23.59 -18.00
N PHE A 303 21.42 -22.27 -18.02
CA PHE A 303 21.94 -21.39 -19.06
C PHE A 303 22.91 -20.35 -18.50
N TYR A 304 22.79 -19.99 -17.22
CA TYR A 304 23.55 -18.92 -16.62
C TYR A 304 24.16 -19.32 -15.28
N LYS A 305 25.38 -18.84 -15.05
CA LYS A 305 26.08 -19.06 -13.79
C LYS A 305 25.52 -18.13 -12.71
N ARG A 306 25.18 -18.69 -11.55
CA ARG A 306 24.73 -17.92 -10.39
C ARG A 306 25.81 -16.96 -9.91
N ALA A 307 25.41 -15.75 -9.54
CA ALA A 307 26.27 -14.63 -9.20
C ALA A 307 26.23 -14.35 -7.69
N ASN A 308 26.63 -15.33 -6.87
CA ASN A 308 26.52 -15.26 -5.39
C ASN A 308 27.15 -13.98 -4.80
N THR A 309 28.29 -13.52 -5.31
CA THR A 309 28.94 -12.29 -4.86
C THR A 309 28.07 -11.04 -5.08
N VAL A 310 27.21 -11.06 -6.10
CA VAL A 310 26.24 -10.00 -6.36
C VAL A 310 25.03 -10.14 -5.44
N GLU A 311 24.58 -11.37 -5.18
CA GLU A 311 23.50 -11.62 -4.21
C GLU A 311 23.88 -11.07 -2.83
N GLU A 312 25.08 -11.38 -2.34
CA GLU A 312 25.62 -10.88 -1.06
C GLU A 312 25.72 -9.35 -1.00
N SER A 313 26.09 -8.70 -2.11
CA SER A 313 26.26 -7.24 -2.14
C SER A 313 24.96 -6.47 -2.32
N THR A 314 23.95 -7.04 -2.98
CA THR A 314 22.67 -6.37 -3.32
C THR A 314 21.51 -6.76 -2.41
N GLY A 315 21.59 -7.93 -1.75
CA GLY A 315 20.50 -8.52 -1.00
C GLY A 315 19.39 -9.12 -1.87
N LEU A 316 19.57 -9.18 -3.19
CA LEU A 316 18.65 -9.85 -4.11
C LEU A 316 19.13 -11.26 -4.39
N SER A 317 18.19 -12.20 -4.50
CA SER A 317 18.48 -13.58 -4.87
C SER A 317 17.29 -14.20 -5.62
N PRO A 318 17.53 -15.02 -6.66
CA PRO A 318 18.82 -15.35 -7.25
C PRO A 318 19.29 -14.29 -8.27
N CYS A 319 20.61 -14.15 -8.40
CA CYS A 319 21.28 -13.34 -9.42
C CYS A 319 22.15 -14.21 -10.34
N TYR A 320 22.30 -13.80 -11.60
CA TYR A 320 23.07 -14.55 -12.60
C TYR A 320 23.94 -13.66 -13.45
N PHE A 321 25.15 -14.14 -13.78
CA PHE A 321 25.95 -13.57 -14.86
C PHE A 321 25.33 -14.01 -16.19
N TYR A 322 24.96 -13.06 -17.04
CA TYR A 322 24.28 -13.36 -18.29
C TYR A 322 24.96 -12.69 -19.49
N ASN A 323 24.80 -13.32 -20.65
CA ASN A 323 25.23 -12.76 -21.93
C ASN A 323 23.99 -12.22 -22.67
N LYS A 324 24.05 -10.96 -23.14
CA LYS A 324 22.94 -10.27 -23.81
C LYS A 324 22.39 -11.03 -25.03
N VAL A 325 23.20 -11.90 -25.64
CA VAL A 325 22.81 -12.74 -26.78
C VAL A 325 21.75 -13.81 -26.40
N VAL A 326 21.67 -14.23 -25.13
CA VAL A 326 20.81 -15.36 -24.70
C VAL A 326 19.57 -14.90 -23.90
N ALA A 327 19.27 -13.60 -23.89
CA ALA A 327 18.21 -12.96 -23.08
C ALA A 327 16.80 -13.59 -23.16
N ALA A 328 16.53 -14.46 -24.15
CA ALA A 328 15.32 -15.26 -24.33
C ALA A 328 15.12 -16.42 -23.33
N LYS A 329 16.08 -16.70 -22.43
CA LYS A 329 16.03 -17.84 -21.49
C LYS A 329 15.54 -17.51 -20.08
N VAL A 330 15.17 -16.25 -19.81
CA VAL A 330 14.51 -15.87 -18.54
C VAL A 330 13.03 -16.26 -18.61
N PRO A 331 12.51 -17.08 -17.68
CA PRO A 331 11.12 -17.55 -17.74
C PRO A 331 10.14 -16.42 -17.43
N ALA A 332 9.00 -16.40 -18.13
CA ALA A 332 7.91 -15.49 -17.80
C ALA A 332 7.39 -15.75 -16.37
N ILE A 333 7.04 -14.68 -15.65
CA ILE A 333 6.37 -14.75 -14.35
C ILE A 333 4.96 -14.20 -14.50
N THR A 334 3.97 -14.92 -14.00
CA THR A 334 2.56 -14.54 -14.02
C THR A 334 2.00 -14.60 -12.61
N LEU A 335 1.35 -13.53 -12.16
CA LEU A 335 0.60 -13.49 -10.90
C LEU A 335 -0.85 -13.91 -11.18
N HIS A 336 -1.36 -14.91 -10.46
CA HIS A 336 -2.74 -15.37 -10.57
C HIS A 336 -3.54 -14.84 -9.38
N PHE A 337 -4.52 -13.99 -9.66
CA PHE A 337 -5.41 -13.42 -8.67
C PHE A 337 -6.78 -14.08 -8.71
N ALA A 338 -7.52 -13.99 -7.60
CA ALA A 338 -8.88 -14.48 -7.55
C ALA A 338 -9.79 -13.72 -8.51
N GLY A 339 -10.66 -14.47 -9.17
CA GLY A 339 -11.48 -13.99 -10.27
C GLY A 339 -11.21 -14.81 -11.53
N ASN A 340 -12.28 -15.24 -12.20
CA ASN A 340 -12.22 -16.18 -13.31
C ASN A 340 -11.28 -15.68 -14.43
N GLY A 341 -10.09 -16.29 -14.55
CA GLY A 341 -9.07 -15.91 -15.53
C GLY A 341 -8.23 -14.67 -15.19
N SER A 342 -8.27 -14.18 -13.95
CA SER A 342 -7.57 -12.96 -13.52
C SER A 342 -6.07 -13.19 -13.33
N SER A 343 -5.31 -13.16 -14.42
CA SER A 343 -3.85 -13.36 -14.42
C SER A 343 -3.10 -12.16 -14.99
N VAL A 344 -2.03 -11.76 -14.30
CA VAL A 344 -1.16 -10.63 -14.69
C VAL A 344 0.19 -11.17 -15.10
N VAL A 345 0.45 -11.19 -16.41
CA VAL A 345 1.76 -11.57 -16.96
C VAL A 345 2.72 -10.40 -16.81
N LEU A 346 3.74 -10.55 -15.98
CA LEU A 346 4.71 -9.49 -15.72
C LEU A 346 5.68 -9.34 -16.89
N PRO A 347 5.94 -8.12 -17.39
CA PRO A 347 7.06 -7.86 -18.28
C PRO A 347 8.37 -8.24 -17.61
N ARG A 348 9.38 -8.70 -18.37
CA ARG A 348 10.67 -9.10 -17.80
C ARG A 348 11.30 -8.03 -16.91
N LYS A 349 11.23 -6.77 -17.34
CA LYS A 349 11.75 -5.61 -16.60
C LYS A 349 11.08 -5.38 -15.25
N ASN A 350 9.93 -6.00 -14.99
CA ASN A 350 9.20 -5.89 -13.73
C ASN A 350 9.66 -6.93 -12.69
N TYR A 351 10.38 -7.99 -13.08
CA TYR A 351 10.83 -9.01 -12.14
C TYR A 351 12.32 -9.39 -12.29
N PHE A 352 13.02 -8.92 -13.31
CA PHE A 352 14.43 -9.22 -13.54
C PHE A 352 15.23 -7.94 -13.77
N TYR A 353 16.01 -7.52 -12.78
CA TYR A 353 16.80 -6.29 -12.82
C TYR A 353 18.15 -6.53 -13.49
N GLU A 354 18.39 -5.89 -14.63
CA GLU A 354 19.57 -6.08 -15.46
C GLU A 354 20.54 -4.89 -15.31
N PHE A 355 21.80 -5.13 -14.95
CA PHE A 355 22.84 -4.11 -14.78
C PHE A 355 24.25 -4.66 -15.07
N ILE A 356 25.28 -3.82 -14.96
CA ILE A 356 26.69 -4.21 -15.15
C ILE A 356 27.40 -4.20 -13.79
N ASP A 357 27.92 -5.36 -13.39
CA ASP A 357 28.80 -5.56 -12.23
C ASP A 357 30.25 -5.22 -12.59
N GLY A 358 31.05 -4.73 -11.63
CA GLY A 358 32.47 -4.37 -11.83
C GLY A 358 32.73 -2.93 -12.33
N GLY A 359 31.90 -1.97 -11.92
CA GLY A 359 32.06 -0.54 -12.25
C GLY A 359 33.14 0.21 -11.44
N ASP A 360 33.76 -0.46 -10.47
CA ASP A 360 34.76 0.04 -9.52
C ASP A 360 36.20 0.04 -10.07
N GLY A 361 36.40 -0.35 -11.33
CA GLY A 361 37.72 -0.32 -11.99
C GLY A 361 38.67 -1.45 -11.59
N VAL A 362 38.27 -2.32 -10.66
CA VAL A 362 39.07 -3.43 -10.13
C VAL A 362 38.66 -4.80 -10.69
N ARG A 363 37.45 -4.92 -11.26
CA ARG A 363 36.88 -6.19 -11.75
C ARG A 363 36.44 -6.10 -13.20
N GLU A 364 36.43 -7.25 -13.89
CA GLU A 364 35.88 -7.36 -15.24
C GLU A 364 34.39 -7.01 -15.25
N LYS A 365 34.00 -6.14 -16.21
CA LYS A 365 32.60 -5.74 -16.41
C LYS A 365 31.78 -6.91 -16.91
N ARG A 366 30.78 -7.33 -16.13
CA ARG A 366 29.90 -8.46 -16.50
C ARG A 366 28.45 -8.03 -16.39
N ASN A 367 27.61 -8.46 -17.34
CA ASN A 367 26.17 -8.21 -17.21
C ASN A 367 25.60 -9.16 -16.16
N VAL A 368 24.80 -8.62 -15.27
CA VAL A 368 24.15 -9.32 -14.18
C VAL A 368 22.66 -9.06 -14.23
N GLY A 369 21.89 -10.11 -13.96
CA GLY A 369 20.44 -10.03 -13.81
C GLY A 369 20.01 -10.64 -12.49
N CYS A 370 19.20 -9.93 -11.71
CA CYS A 370 18.70 -10.37 -10.40
C CYS A 370 17.18 -10.45 -10.37
N LEU A 371 16.64 -11.48 -9.72
CA LEU A 371 15.20 -11.57 -9.45
C LEU A 371 14.80 -10.47 -8.44
N MET A 372 13.72 -9.77 -8.75
CA MET A 372 13.18 -8.64 -7.97
C MET A 372 11.99 -9.07 -7.08
N LEU A 373 12.10 -10.23 -6.46
CA LEU A 373 11.22 -10.71 -5.40
C LEU A 373 12.06 -10.90 -4.14
N MET A 374 11.45 -10.75 -2.98
CA MET A 374 12.15 -10.89 -1.69
C MET A 374 11.36 -11.75 -0.71
N ASN A 375 12.11 -12.46 0.14
CA ASN A 375 11.55 -13.20 1.26
C ASN A 375 11.02 -12.22 2.30
N GLY A 376 9.72 -12.30 2.57
CA GLY A 376 9.05 -11.53 3.60
C GLY A 376 9.34 -12.06 5.00
N GLY A 377 9.45 -13.37 5.20
CA GLY A 377 9.54 -14.00 6.50
C GLY A 377 8.41 -15.01 6.71
N ASP A 378 8.39 -15.61 7.89
CA ASP A 378 7.54 -16.76 8.18
C ASP A 378 6.09 -16.37 8.45
N GLU A 379 5.16 -17.18 7.95
CA GLU A 379 3.72 -16.94 8.05
C GLU A 379 3.21 -16.93 9.50
N GLU A 380 3.87 -17.68 10.38
CA GLU A 380 3.52 -17.79 11.81
C GLU A 380 3.98 -16.56 12.62
N GLU A 381 4.99 -15.83 12.13
CA GLU A 381 5.46 -14.58 12.75
C GLU A 381 4.61 -13.37 12.31
N LEU A 382 3.79 -13.49 11.25
CA LEU A 382 2.86 -12.46 10.78
C LEU A 382 1.64 -12.35 11.71
N SER A 383 1.79 -11.65 12.85
CA SER A 383 0.66 -11.37 13.75
C SER A 383 -0.24 -10.25 13.19
N GLY A 384 -1.00 -10.55 12.14
CA GLY A 384 -1.92 -9.61 11.47
C GLY A 384 -1.28 -8.81 10.32
N GLY A 385 -2.11 -8.09 9.56
CA GLY A 385 -1.70 -7.36 8.35
C GLY A 385 -1.74 -8.20 7.05
N PRO A 386 -1.45 -7.62 5.87
CA PRO A 386 -1.37 -8.36 4.61
C PRO A 386 -0.30 -9.45 4.63
N GLY A 387 -0.57 -10.58 3.96
CA GLY A 387 0.40 -11.66 3.87
C GLY A 387 1.46 -11.44 2.79
N ALA A 388 1.23 -10.54 1.84
CA ALA A 388 2.18 -10.24 0.76
C ALA A 388 2.05 -8.78 0.28
N THR A 389 3.09 -8.31 -0.42
CA THR A 389 3.22 -6.94 -0.92
C THR A 389 3.53 -6.95 -2.41
N LEU A 390 2.69 -6.33 -3.25
CA LEU A 390 3.02 -6.05 -4.65
C LEU A 390 3.84 -4.76 -4.72
N GLY A 391 5.15 -4.90 -4.90
CA GLY A 391 6.09 -3.77 -4.93
C GLY A 391 6.06 -2.96 -6.23
N ASN A 392 6.72 -1.81 -6.20
CA ASN A 392 6.79 -0.81 -7.27
C ASN A 392 7.18 -1.41 -8.62
N TYR A 393 8.27 -2.19 -8.68
CA TYR A 393 8.77 -2.75 -9.94
C TYR A 393 7.73 -3.64 -10.63
N GLN A 394 6.90 -4.35 -9.86
CA GLN A 394 5.85 -5.20 -10.42
C GLN A 394 4.65 -4.39 -10.94
N GLN A 395 4.43 -3.18 -10.42
CA GLN A 395 3.37 -2.27 -10.86
C GLN A 395 3.72 -1.47 -12.12
N GLN A 396 5.01 -1.30 -12.44
CA GLN A 396 5.45 -0.45 -13.56
C GLN A 396 4.87 -0.92 -14.91
N GLY A 397 4.36 0.02 -15.71
CA GLY A 397 3.75 -0.30 -17.01
C GLY A 397 2.36 -0.94 -16.92
N PHE A 398 1.76 -0.93 -15.73
CA PHE A 398 0.36 -1.25 -15.51
C PHE A 398 -0.41 -0.03 -14.99
N GLU A 399 -1.64 0.08 -15.45
CA GLU A 399 -2.70 0.83 -14.80
C GLU A 399 -3.30 -0.08 -13.73
N VAL A 400 -3.26 0.37 -12.47
CA VAL A 400 -3.85 -0.33 -11.33
C VAL A 400 -5.16 0.36 -11.00
N VAL A 401 -6.28 -0.35 -11.13
CA VAL A 401 -7.64 0.17 -10.92
C VAL A 401 -8.19 -0.41 -9.63
N TYR A 402 -8.66 0.44 -8.73
CA TYR A 402 -9.42 0.02 -7.55
C TYR A 402 -10.91 0.21 -7.84
N ASP A 403 -11.61 -0.90 -8.12
CA ASP A 403 -13.07 -0.92 -8.25
C ASP A 403 -13.68 -1.11 -6.86
N LEU A 404 -13.99 0.03 -6.23
CA LEU A 404 -14.51 0.11 -4.87
C LEU A 404 -15.97 -0.37 -4.77
N GLU A 405 -16.75 -0.26 -5.85
CA GLU A 405 -18.13 -0.77 -5.92
C GLU A 405 -18.16 -2.30 -5.96
N LYS A 406 -17.35 -2.90 -6.83
CA LYS A 406 -17.30 -4.35 -7.02
C LYS A 406 -16.28 -5.03 -6.14
N ARG A 407 -15.56 -4.27 -5.31
CA ARG A 407 -14.58 -4.78 -4.35
C ARG A 407 -13.44 -5.55 -5.03
N LYS A 408 -12.86 -4.99 -6.09
CA LYS A 408 -11.81 -5.63 -6.91
C LYS A 408 -10.67 -4.68 -7.25
N VAL A 409 -9.44 -5.20 -7.30
CA VAL A 409 -8.34 -4.54 -8.00
C VAL A 409 -8.19 -5.12 -9.41
N GLY A 410 -8.11 -4.24 -10.40
CA GLY A 410 -7.82 -4.57 -11.79
C GLY A 410 -6.41 -4.13 -12.18
N PHE A 411 -5.76 -4.91 -13.04
CA PHE A 411 -4.47 -4.57 -13.61
C PHE A 411 -4.60 -4.60 -15.14
N ALA A 412 -4.28 -3.48 -15.79
CA ALA A 412 -4.28 -3.37 -17.25
C ALA A 412 -2.92 -2.91 -17.74
N ARG A 413 -2.34 -3.60 -18.73
CA ARG A 413 -1.04 -3.18 -19.29
C ARG A 413 -1.22 -1.88 -20.07
N ARG A 414 -0.43 -0.86 -19.75
CA ARG A 414 -0.51 0.47 -20.37
C ARG A 414 0.88 1.09 -20.58
N LYS A 415 0.97 2.02 -21.54
CA LYS A 415 2.10 2.94 -21.65
C LYS A 415 1.77 4.17 -20.80
N CYS A 416 2.16 4.16 -19.53
CA CYS A 416 1.77 5.20 -18.57
C CYS A 416 2.21 6.62 -19.00
N SER A 417 3.30 6.75 -19.78
CA SER A 417 3.76 8.04 -20.32
C SER A 417 2.80 8.67 -21.33
N SER A 418 2.08 7.89 -22.14
CA SER A 418 1.16 8.42 -23.16
C SER A 418 -0.24 8.75 -22.63
N LEU A 419 -0.61 8.22 -21.46
CA LEU A 419 -1.89 8.53 -20.81
C LEU A 419 -1.92 9.99 -20.32
N TRP A 420 -0.78 10.48 -19.84
CA TRP A 420 -0.61 11.86 -19.37
C TRP A 420 -0.88 12.90 -20.48
N ASP A 421 -0.52 12.58 -21.72
CA ASP A 421 -0.76 13.45 -22.87
C ASP A 421 -2.24 13.43 -23.30
N SER A 422 -2.95 12.31 -23.09
CA SER A 422 -4.39 12.21 -23.39
C SER A 422 -5.30 12.79 -22.29
N LEU A 423 -4.83 12.85 -21.04
CA LEU A 423 -5.57 13.42 -19.91
C LEU A 423 -5.46 14.95 -19.82
N LYS A 424 -4.55 15.55 -20.58
CA LYS A 424 -4.32 17.00 -20.66
C LYS A 424 -5.14 17.71 -21.74
N ASN A 425 -5.86 16.97 -22.59
CA ASN A 425 -6.67 17.52 -23.67
C ASN A 425 -8.16 17.46 -23.36
#